data_AF-A0A958QPY9-F1
#
_entry.id   AF-A0A958QPY9-F1
#
_cell.length_a   1.000
_cell.length_b   1.000
_cell.length_c   1.000
_cell.angle_alpha   90.00
_cell.angle_beta   90.00
_cell.angle_gamma   90.00
#
_symmetry.space_group_name_H-M   'P 1'
#
loop_
_entity.id
_entity.type
_entity.pdbx_description
1 polymer ?
#
loop_
_entity_poly.entity_id
_entity_poly.type
_entity_poly.pdbx_seq_one_letter_code
_entity_poly.pdbx_strand_id
1 'polypeptide(L)'
;MKRNLFSPPDEFETLPLLSLLPNPGRVSQLKKFTSSLYARFEKVNTLRDSIEGAQGEEHQRVRAEHAMLRQVLDWMELHAEEE
;
A
#
# COMPACT_ATOMS: atom_id res chain seq x y z
N MET A 1 -22.75 5.41 -33.67
CA MET A 1 -23.53 6.41 -32.93
C MET A 1 -22.75 7.72 -32.91
N LYS A 2 -23.34 8.84 -33.33
CA LYS A 2 -22.68 10.15 -33.39
C LYS A 2 -22.65 10.74 -31.98
N ARG A 3 -21.46 10.94 -31.38
CA ARG A 3 -21.34 11.58 -30.06
C ARG A 3 -21.75 13.05 -30.16
N ASN A 4 -22.54 13.52 -29.19
CA ASN A 4 -22.91 14.92 -29.09
C ASN A 4 -21.67 15.74 -28.73
N LEU A 5 -21.40 16.81 -29.50
CA LEU A 5 -20.25 17.71 -29.35
C LEU A 5 -20.17 18.44 -27.98
N PHE A 6 -21.22 18.33 -27.15
CA PHE A 6 -21.33 18.96 -25.83
C PHE A 6 -21.45 17.96 -24.68
N SER A 7 -21.11 16.69 -24.92
CA SER A 7 -21.01 15.70 -23.84
C SER A 7 -19.73 15.98 -23.04
N PRO A 8 -19.76 16.01 -21.69
CA PRO A 8 -18.53 15.99 -20.92
C PRO A 8 -17.69 14.77 -21.33
N PRO A 9 -16.36 14.91 -21.44
CA PRO A 9 -15.50 13.78 -21.80
C PRO A 9 -15.68 12.65 -20.78
N ASP A 10 -15.68 11.42 -21.27
CA ASP A 10 -15.81 10.23 -20.41
C ASP A 10 -14.65 10.23 -19.40
N GLU A 11 -14.97 10.02 -18.12
CA GLU A 11 -13.99 10.06 -17.01
C GLU A 11 -12.91 8.98 -17.17
N PHE A 12 -13.17 7.94 -17.97
CA PHE A 12 -12.23 6.88 -18.32
C PHE A 12 -11.44 7.13 -19.63
N GLU A 13 -11.77 8.16 -20.41
CA GLU A 13 -11.08 8.47 -21.67
C GLU A 13 -9.90 9.44 -21.48
N THR A 14 -9.82 10.16 -20.36
CA THR A 14 -8.85 11.26 -20.17
C THR A 14 -7.65 10.92 -19.28
N LEU A 15 -7.63 9.74 -18.66
CA LEU A 15 -6.47 9.27 -17.91
C LEU A 15 -6.13 7.86 -18.36
N PRO A 16 -4.91 7.61 -18.88
CA PRO A 16 -4.51 6.25 -19.16
C PRO A 16 -4.53 5.51 -17.82
N LEU A 17 -5.36 4.47 -17.74
CA LEU A 17 -5.41 3.51 -16.62
C LEU A 17 -4.01 2.97 -16.25
N LEU A 18 -3.05 3.11 -17.17
CA LEU A 18 -1.63 2.83 -16.98
C LEU A 18 -0.92 3.74 -15.96
N SER A 19 -1.45 4.93 -15.68
CA SER A 19 -0.90 5.82 -14.62
C SER A 19 -1.23 5.33 -13.21
N LEU A 20 -2.20 4.41 -13.08
CA LEU A 20 -2.55 3.73 -11.83
C LEU A 20 -1.70 2.47 -11.61
N LEU A 21 -0.90 2.05 -12.58
CA LEU A 21 -0.04 0.88 -12.41
C LEU A 21 1.13 1.23 -11.48
N PRO A 22 1.41 0.40 -10.47
CA PRO A 22 2.52 0.62 -9.56
C PRO A 22 3.83 0.66 -10.36
N ASN A 23 4.53 1.77 -10.25
CA ASN A 23 5.75 2.03 -11.01
C ASN A 23 6.88 1.10 -10.52
N PRO A 24 7.34 0.12 -11.35
CA PRO A 24 8.25 -0.94 -10.92
C PRO A 24 9.63 -0.45 -10.47
N GLY A 25 9.98 0.83 -10.72
CA GLY A 25 11.22 1.44 -10.24
C GLY A 25 11.27 1.77 -8.73
N ARG A 26 10.17 1.60 -7.99
CA ARG A 26 10.13 1.93 -6.54
C ARG A 26 10.56 0.78 -5.63
N VAL A 27 10.69 -0.44 -6.13
CA VAL A 27 10.98 -1.63 -5.32
C VAL A 27 12.38 -1.59 -4.71
N SER A 28 13.40 -1.31 -5.54
CA SER A 28 14.78 -1.16 -5.09
C SER A 28 14.99 0.10 -4.25
N GLN A 29 14.11 1.10 -4.36
CA GLN A 29 14.06 2.21 -3.41
C GLN A 29 13.46 1.78 -2.06
N LEU A 30 12.45 0.91 -2.07
CA LEU A 30 11.82 0.36 -0.88
C LEU A 30 12.82 -0.51 -0.07
N LYS A 31 13.68 -1.27 -0.74
CA LYS A 31 14.80 -2.01 -0.11
C LYS A 31 15.73 -1.12 0.73
N LYS A 32 15.85 0.18 0.42
CA LYS A 32 16.66 1.11 1.23
C LYS A 32 16.00 1.43 2.58
N PHE A 33 14.70 1.22 2.69
CA PHE A 33 13.91 1.49 3.89
C PHE A 33 13.56 0.21 4.67
N THR A 34 14.10 -0.95 4.31
CA THR A 34 13.80 -2.25 4.96
C THR A 34 13.94 -2.16 6.48
N SER A 35 15.03 -1.59 7.00
CA SER A 35 15.24 -1.41 8.44
C SER A 35 14.17 -0.52 9.09
N SER A 36 13.74 0.53 8.39
CA SER A 36 12.68 1.43 8.87
C SER A 36 11.31 0.76 8.86
N LEU A 37 11.04 -0.08 7.86
CA LEU A 37 9.81 -0.87 7.76
C LEU A 37 9.72 -1.92 8.86
N TYR A 38 10.80 -2.65 9.14
CA TYR A 38 10.86 -3.58 10.28
C TYR A 38 10.68 -2.87 11.62
N ALA A 39 11.39 -1.75 11.85
CA ALA A 39 11.23 -0.98 13.08
C ALA A 39 9.79 -0.45 13.26
N ARG A 40 9.15 -0.02 12.17
CA ARG A 40 7.74 0.40 12.19
C ARG A 40 6.82 -0.78 12.46
N PHE A 41 7.08 -1.94 11.85
CA PHE A 41 6.31 -3.16 12.06
C PHE A 41 6.35 -3.60 13.54
N GLU A 42 7.52 -3.62 14.17
CA GLU A 42 7.65 -3.96 15.61
C GLU A 42 6.88 -2.97 16.50
N LYS A 43 7.00 -1.67 16.21
CA LYS A 43 6.24 -0.64 16.92
C LYS A 43 4.72 -0.81 16.75
N VAL A 44 4.26 -1.12 15.55
CA VAL A 44 2.82 -1.32 15.29
C VAL A 44 2.34 -2.63 15.91
N ASN A 45 3.17 -3.67 15.93
CA ASN A 45 2.86 -4.94 16.58
C ASN A 45 2.69 -4.76 18.10
N THR A 46 3.61 -4.06 18.75
CA THR A 46 3.48 -3.73 20.19
C THR A 46 2.25 -2.86 20.48
N LEU A 47 1.93 -1.89 19.61
CA LEU A 47 0.71 -1.09 19.72
C LEU A 47 -0.54 -1.96 19.56
N ARG A 48 -0.56 -2.87 18.59
CA ARG A 48 -1.67 -3.82 18.37
C ARG A 48 -1.93 -4.65 19.63
N ASP A 49 -0.87 -5.20 20.23
CA ASP A 49 -0.97 -6.04 21.42
C ASP A 49 -1.44 -5.23 22.63
N SER A 50 -1.02 -3.96 22.75
CA SER A 50 -1.47 -3.06 23.82
C SER A 50 -2.94 -2.63 23.70
N ILE A 51 -3.51 -2.69 22.50
CA ILE A 51 -4.88 -2.27 22.16
C ILE A 51 -5.76 -3.52 21.91
N GLU A 52 -5.25 -4.72 22.19
CA GLU A 52 -5.95 -5.98 21.95
C GLU A 52 -7.19 -6.07 22.87
N GLY A 53 -8.38 -6.04 22.26
CA GLY A 53 -9.67 -6.02 22.96
C GLY A 53 -10.36 -4.64 23.00
N ALA A 54 -9.67 -3.55 22.64
CA ALA A 54 -10.32 -2.25 22.46
C ALA A 54 -11.12 -2.23 21.15
N GLN A 55 -12.34 -1.68 21.20
CA GLN A 55 -13.17 -1.45 20.02
C GLN A 55 -13.11 0.02 19.63
N GLY A 56 -12.91 0.31 18.34
CA GLY A 56 -12.88 1.67 17.83
C GLY A 56 -12.12 1.80 16.50
N GLU A 57 -12.25 2.98 15.89
CA GLU A 57 -11.60 3.31 14.62
C GLU A 57 -10.07 3.21 14.70
N GLU A 58 -9.49 3.59 15.84
CA GLU A 58 -8.05 3.51 16.10
C GLU A 58 -7.52 2.06 16.06
N HIS A 59 -8.27 1.13 16.66
CA HIS A 59 -7.91 -0.30 16.63
C HIS A 59 -7.94 -0.85 15.20
N GLN A 60 -8.94 -0.46 14.40
CA GLN A 60 -9.03 -0.85 12.99
C GLN A 60 -7.86 -0.29 12.18
N ARG A 61 -7.47 0.97 12.42
CA ARG A 61 -6.32 1.60 11.77
C ARG A 61 -5.02 0.87 12.10
N VAL A 62 -4.76 0.56 13.37
CA VAL A 62 -3.56 -0.17 13.80
C VAL A 62 -3.52 -1.58 13.21
N ARG A 63 -4.66 -2.28 13.16
CA ARG A 63 -4.75 -3.60 12.51
C ARG A 63 -4.48 -3.53 11.00
N ALA A 64 -5.05 -2.55 10.31
CA ALA A 64 -4.84 -2.36 8.89
C ALA A 64 -3.37 -2.04 8.58
N GLU A 65 -2.76 -1.16 9.38
CA GLU A 65 -1.35 -0.81 9.25
C GLU A 65 -0.45 -2.04 9.49
N HIS A 66 -0.74 -2.82 10.53
CA HIS A 66 -0.01 -4.06 10.81
C HIS A 66 -0.09 -5.06 9.63
N ALA A 67 -1.30 -5.29 9.11
CA ALA A 67 -1.52 -6.22 8.00
C ALA A 67 -0.80 -5.75 6.72
N MET A 68 -0.87 -4.46 6.42
CA MET A 68 -0.17 -3.85 5.29
C MET A 68 1.35 -4.02 5.42
N LEU A 69 1.92 -3.67 6.58
CA LEU A 69 3.37 -3.79 6.80
C LEU A 69 3.85 -5.23 6.68
N ARG A 70 3.10 -6.18 7.24
CA ARG A 70 3.39 -7.61 7.07
C ARG A 70 3.41 -8.00 5.59
N GLN A 71 2.38 -7.65 4.84
CA GLN A 71 2.30 -8.00 3.42
C GLN A 71 3.43 -7.37 2.60
N VAL A 72 3.82 -6.13 2.92
CA VAL A 72 4.94 -5.46 2.26
C VAL A 72 6.26 -6.16 2.58
N LEU A 73 6.51 -6.52 3.85
CA LEU A 73 7.73 -7.22 4.25
C LEU A 73 7.80 -8.63 3.63
N ASP A 74 6.72 -9.40 3.69
CA ASP A 74 6.62 -10.73 3.06
C ASP A 74 6.89 -10.64 1.55
N TRP A 75 6.31 -9.64 0.88
CA TRP A 75 6.55 -9.40 -0.54
C TRP A 75 8.01 -9.01 -0.82
N MET A 76 8.64 -8.21 0.03
CA MET A 76 10.05 -7.85 -0.10
C MET A 76 10.99 -9.05 0.09
N GLU A 77 10.66 -9.98 1.00
CA GLU A 77 11.42 -11.22 1.19
C GLU A 77 11.35 -12.12 -0.04
N LEU A 78 10.16 -12.29 -0.62
CA LEU A 78 9.96 -13.09 -1.83
C LEU A 78 10.74 -12.57 -3.05
N HIS A 79 10.98 -11.27 -3.13
CA HIS A 79 11.72 -10.62 -4.23
C HIS A 79 13.14 -10.21 -3.82
N ALA A 80 13.66 -10.73 -2.70
CA ALA A 80 15.04 -10.50 -2.27
C ALA A 80 16.04 -11.31 -3.10
N GLU A 81 15.61 -12.44 -3.70
CA GLU A 81 16.47 -13.39 -4.42
C GLU A 81 16.54 -13.16 -5.94
N GLU A 82 15.76 -12.24 -6.51
CA GLU A 82 15.71 -11.97 -7.96
C GLU A 82 16.80 -10.96 -8.45
N GLU A 83 17.91 -10.79 -7.70
CA GLU A 83 19.04 -9.91 -8.05
C GLU A 83 20.28 -10.66 -8.54
#